data_AF-A0A9Q8W7X4-F1
#
_entry.id   AF-A0A9Q8W7X4-F1
#
_cell.length_a   1.000
_cell.length_b   1.000
_cell.length_c   1.000
_cell.angle_alpha   90.00
_cell.angle_beta   90.00
_cell.angle_gamma   90.00
#
_symmetry.space_group_name_H-M   'P 1'
#
loop_
_entity.id
_entity.type
_entity.pdbx_description
1 polymer ?
#
loop_
_entity_poly.entity_id
_entity_poly.type
_entity_poly.pdbx_seq_one_letter_code
_entity_poly.pdbx_strand_id
1 'polypeptide(L)'
;SESEFTIYSNIIYYLLTKNKRVIRNILALEVYNIINSVNFSYTILIILRKITNRISFLFILTVIYINSYSLYECLVKLRIIKEKRLIINIIALK
;
A
#
# COMPACT_ATOMS: atom_id res chain seq x y z
N SER A 1 -23.38 -7.46 -16.45
CA SER A 1 -23.74 -6.61 -15.32
C SER A 1 -22.49 -6.43 -14.46
N GLU A 2 -21.64 -5.48 -14.85
CA GLU A 2 -20.42 -5.17 -14.11
C GLU A 2 -20.80 -4.43 -12.83
N SER A 3 -20.45 -5.01 -11.69
CA SER A 3 -20.72 -4.47 -10.37
C SER A 3 -19.82 -3.27 -10.11
N GLU A 4 -20.25 -2.08 -10.53
CA GLU A 4 -19.67 -0.82 -10.07
C GLU A 4 -19.97 -0.66 -8.57
N PHE A 5 -18.92 -0.64 -7.75
CA PHE A 5 -19.03 -0.33 -6.32
C PHE A 5 -18.64 1.14 -6.12
N THR A 6 -19.54 1.92 -5.53
CA THR A 6 -19.30 3.31 -5.16
C THR A 6 -18.61 3.39 -3.81
N ILE A 7 -17.40 3.93 -3.79
CA ILE A 7 -16.61 4.12 -2.56
C ILE A 7 -16.73 5.57 -2.10
N TYR A 8 -17.30 5.79 -0.91
CA TYR A 8 -17.35 7.11 -0.24
C TYR A 8 -16.09 7.33 0.63
N SER A 9 -14.91 7.32 0.02
CA SER A 9 -13.63 7.42 0.75
C SER A 9 -12.56 8.16 -0.06
N ASN A 10 -11.54 8.68 0.63
CA ASN A 10 -10.36 9.18 -0.05
C ASN A 10 -9.51 8.00 -0.53
N ILE A 11 -9.35 7.89 -1.85
CA ILE A 11 -8.55 6.85 -2.50
C ILE A 11 -7.16 7.42 -2.75
N ILE A 12 -6.15 6.80 -2.13
CA ILE A 12 -4.75 7.08 -2.43
C ILE A 12 -4.20 5.90 -3.22
N TYR A 13 -3.80 6.18 -4.46
CA TYR A 13 -3.29 5.17 -5.39
C TYR A 13 -1.79 5.29 -5.57
N TYR A 14 -1.06 4.20 -5.34
CA TYR A 14 0.38 4.11 -5.57
C TYR A 14 0.69 3.19 -6.74
N LEU A 15 1.36 3.75 -7.75
CA LEU A 15 1.75 3.06 -8.98
C LEU A 15 3.26 2.77 -8.94
N LEU A 16 3.62 1.49 -9.03
CA LEU A 16 5.02 1.05 -9.07
C LEU A 16 5.52 1.04 -10.51
N THR A 17 6.30 2.06 -10.89
CA THR A 17 6.96 2.11 -12.21
C THR A 17 8.38 1.54 -12.12
N LYS A 18 8.64 0.47 -12.90
CA LYS A 18 9.99 -0.12 -13.00
C LYS A 18 10.95 0.89 -13.61
N ASN A 19 12.01 1.26 -12.88
CA ASN A 19 13.11 2.04 -13.44
C ASN A 19 14.40 1.20 -13.52
N LYS A 20 14.88 0.92 -14.73
CA LYS A 20 16.01 -0.01 -14.99
C LYS A 20 17.35 0.45 -14.42
N ARG A 21 17.50 1.74 -14.11
CA ARG A 21 18.80 2.36 -13.79
C ARG A 21 19.25 2.28 -12.32
N VAL A 22 18.35 2.00 -11.36
CA VAL A 22 18.63 2.33 -9.95
C VAL A 22 18.54 1.14 -8.98
N ILE A 23 18.01 -0.02 -9.40
CA ILE A 23 17.51 -1.01 -8.42
C ILE A 23 18.03 -2.42 -8.71
N ARG A 24 18.92 -2.91 -7.83
CA ARG A 24 19.50 -4.25 -7.88
C ARG A 24 18.47 -5.36 -7.64
N ASN A 25 17.38 -5.06 -6.92
CA ASN A 25 16.30 -6.02 -6.67
C ASN A 25 14.93 -5.34 -6.67
N ILE A 26 14.13 -5.62 -7.71
CA ILE A 26 12.79 -5.03 -7.91
C ILE A 26 11.86 -5.36 -6.72
N LEU A 27 11.93 -6.58 -6.18
CA LEU A 27 11.07 -7.01 -5.08
C LEU A 27 11.33 -6.23 -3.79
N ALA A 28 12.61 -5.95 -3.50
CA ALA A 28 12.99 -5.18 -2.33
C ALA A 28 12.46 -3.73 -2.41
N LEU A 29 12.48 -3.13 -3.61
CA LEU A 29 11.85 -1.83 -3.83
C LEU A 29 10.34 -1.89 -3.63
N GLU A 30 9.66 -2.89 -4.19
CA GLU A 30 8.21 -2.99 -4.07
C GLU A 30 7.78 -3.11 -2.60
N VAL A 31 8.47 -3.94 -1.81
CA VAL A 31 8.24 -4.06 -0.35
C VAL A 31 8.50 -2.73 0.37
N TYR A 32 9.63 -2.06 0.07
CA TYR A 32 9.95 -0.76 0.67
C TYR A 32 8.89 0.30 0.35
N ASN A 33 8.44 0.36 -0.90
CA ASN A 33 7.42 1.31 -1.34
C ASN A 33 6.07 1.03 -0.70
N ILE A 34 5.71 -0.24 -0.45
CA ILE A 34 4.49 -0.61 0.28
C ILE A 34 4.55 -0.08 1.72
N ILE A 35 5.66 -0.32 2.43
CA ILE A 35 5.81 0.16 3.82
C ILE A 35 5.76 1.69 3.85
N ASN A 36 6.49 2.34 2.95
CA ASN A 36 6.54 3.79 2.86
C ASN A 36 5.17 4.40 2.52
N SER A 37 4.43 3.82 1.57
CA SER A 37 3.10 4.32 1.18
C SER A 37 2.08 4.25 2.31
N VAL A 38 2.13 3.19 3.14
CA VAL A 38 1.31 3.05 4.34
C VAL A 38 1.65 4.14 5.36
N ASN A 39 2.94 4.40 5.61
CA ASN A 39 3.38 5.44 6.55
C ASN A 39 2.95 6.85 6.09
N PHE A 40 3.10 7.15 4.80
CA PHE A 40 2.60 8.41 4.23
C PHE A 40 1.09 8.54 4.38
N SER A 41 0.34 7.48 4.04
CA SER A 41 -1.12 7.48 4.14
C SER A 41 -1.61 7.65 5.58
N TYR A 42 -0.93 7.04 6.56
CA TYR A 42 -1.21 7.24 7.98
C TYR A 42 -0.97 8.69 8.41
N THR A 43 0.11 9.31 7.94
CA THR A 43 0.41 10.72 8.21
C THR A 43 -0.67 11.63 7.61
N ILE A 44 -1.07 11.38 6.35
CA ILE A 44 -2.16 12.10 5.69
C ILE A 44 -3.47 11.95 6.48
N LEU A 45 -3.80 10.74 6.93
CA LEU A 45 -4.99 10.47 7.73
C LEU A 45 -4.98 11.29 9.04
N ILE A 46 -3.85 11.37 9.74
CA ILE A 46 -3.73 12.19 10.96
C ILE A 46 -3.94 13.67 10.65
N ILE A 47 -3.34 14.17 9.57
CA ILE A 47 -3.46 15.58 9.15
C ILE A 47 -4.92 15.89 8.80
N LEU A 48 -5.55 15.04 7.97
CA LEU A 48 -6.96 15.16 7.62
C LEU A 48 -7.86 15.13 8.86
N ARG A 49 -7.59 14.24 9.81
CA ARG A 49 -8.33 14.16 11.07
C ARG A 49 -8.17 15.44 11.92
N LYS A 50 -6.98 16.03 11.97
CA LYS A 50 -6.76 17.32 12.65
C LYS A 50 -7.56 18.45 12.00
N ILE A 51 -7.64 18.48 10.68
CA ILE A 51 -8.39 19.51 9.94
C ILE A 51 -9.90 19.30 10.08
N THR A 52 -10.39 18.08 9.86
CA THR A 52 -11.83 17.76 9.98
C THR A 52 -12.37 18.01 11.39
N ASN A 53 -11.59 17.70 12.44
CA ASN A 53 -11.95 18.04 13.82
C ASN A 53 -12.13 19.55 14.05
N ARG A 54 -11.40 20.41 13.32
CA ARG A 54 -11.54 21.88 13.41
C ARG A 54 -12.78 22.39 12.66
N ILE A 55 -13.25 21.64 11.65
CA ILE A 55 -14.32 22.04 10.73
C ILE A 55 -15.65 21.31 11.07
N SER A 56 -15.69 20.50 12.15
CA SER A 56 -16.86 19.67 12.51
C SER A 56 -17.33 18.75 11.37
N PHE A 57 -16.40 18.31 10.51
CA PHE A 57 -16.69 17.47 9.37
C PHE A 57 -16.47 15.97 9.70
N LEU A 58 -17.23 15.09 9.03
CA LEU A 58 -17.27 13.65 9.32
C LEU A 58 -15.91 12.95 9.07
N PHE A 59 -15.70 11.85 9.78
CA PHE A 59 -14.55 10.94 9.67
C PHE A 59 -14.28 10.54 8.21
N ILE A 60 -13.07 10.79 7.73
CA ILE A 60 -12.64 10.42 6.38
C ILE A 60 -12.04 9.01 6.44
N LEU A 61 -12.72 8.05 5.81
CA LEU A 61 -12.13 6.74 5.53
C LEU A 61 -11.04 6.92 4.46
N THR A 62 -9.84 6.39 4.72
CA THR A 62 -8.73 6.36 3.75
C THR A 62 -8.52 4.92 3.31
N VAL A 63 -8.62 4.68 2.00
CA VAL A 63 -8.34 3.37 1.40
C VAL A 63 -7.07 3.47 0.56
N ILE A 64 -6.12 2.60 0.83
CA ILE A 64 -4.82 2.55 0.15
C ILE A 64 -4.83 1.39 -0.82
N TYR A 65 -4.58 1.67 -2.10
CA TYR A 65 -4.41 0.64 -3.13
C TYR A 65 -2.95 0.59 -3.57
N ILE A 66 -2.38 -0.61 -3.53
CA ILE A 66 -1.01 -0.87 -3.97
C ILE A 66 -1.04 -1.97 -5.02
N ASN A 67 -0.60 -1.64 -6.21
CA ASN A 67 -0.52 -2.58 -7.32
C ASN A 67 0.92 -3.07 -7.50
N SER A 68 1.21 -4.30 -7.06
CA SER A 68 2.56 -4.88 -7.00
C SER A 68 2.56 -6.29 -7.63
N TYR A 69 2.52 -6.33 -8.96
CA TYR A 69 2.45 -7.58 -9.72
C TYR A 69 3.67 -8.48 -9.50
N SER A 70 4.88 -7.92 -9.39
CA SER A 70 6.08 -8.74 -9.25
C SER A 70 6.22 -9.36 -7.86
N LEU A 71 5.77 -8.67 -6.81
CA LEU A 71 5.61 -9.23 -5.47
C LEU A 71 4.60 -10.36 -5.44
N TYR A 72 3.45 -10.22 -6.12
CA TYR A 72 2.48 -11.31 -6.25
C TYR A 72 3.09 -12.53 -6.95
N GLU A 73 3.72 -12.34 -8.11
CA GLU A 73 4.41 -13.43 -8.81
C GLU A 73 5.47 -14.10 -7.92
N CYS A 74 6.23 -13.31 -7.16
CA CYS A 74 7.22 -13.85 -6.22
C CYS A 74 6.54 -14.71 -5.15
N LEU A 75 5.49 -14.21 -4.50
CA LEU A 75 4.74 -14.97 -3.50
C LEU A 75 4.15 -16.26 -4.06
N VAL A 76 3.69 -16.27 -5.31
CA VAL A 76 3.20 -17.50 -5.97
C VAL A 76 4.35 -18.48 -6.21
N LYS A 77 5.50 -17.99 -6.68
CA LYS A 77 6.70 -18.80 -7.00
C LYS A 77 7.42 -19.36 -5.77
N LEU A 78 7.29 -18.74 -4.59
CA LEU A 78 7.87 -19.26 -3.35
C LEU A 78 7.23 -20.60 -2.98
N ARG A 79 8.06 -21.63 -2.81
CA ARG A 79 7.59 -23.00 -2.51
C ARG A 79 7.38 -23.21 -1.00
N ILE A 80 8.07 -22.46 -0.16
CA ILE A 80 8.08 -22.66 1.30
C ILE A 80 7.17 -21.63 1.98
N ILE A 81 6.23 -22.12 2.80
CA ILE A 81 5.27 -21.28 3.56
C ILE A 81 6.01 -20.28 4.48
N LYS A 82 7.15 -20.68 5.06
CA LYS A 82 7.98 -19.80 5.91
C LYS A 82 8.48 -18.56 5.18
N GLU A 83 8.87 -18.68 3.91
CA GLU A 83 9.36 -17.54 3.10
C GLU A 83 8.23 -16.57 2.78
N LYS A 84 7.06 -17.09 2.38
CA LYS A 84 5.86 -16.26 2.18
C LYS A 84 5.48 -15.52 3.46
N ARG A 85 5.50 -16.23 4.60
CA ARG A 85 5.21 -15.66 5.91
C ARG A 85 6.24 -14.60 6.31
N LEU A 86 7.51 -14.79 5.99
CA LEU A 86 8.56 -13.81 6.26
C LEU A 86 8.34 -12.51 5.45
N ILE A 87 8.00 -12.60 4.17
CA ILE A 87 7.69 -11.41 3.35
C ILE A 87 6.46 -10.68 3.88
N ILE A 88 5.39 -11.39 4.23
CA ILE A 88 4.20 -10.80 4.84
C ILE A 88 4.55 -10.14 6.18
N ASN A 89 5.37 -10.78 7.01
CA ASN A 89 5.82 -10.22 8.28
C ASN A 89 6.66 -8.95 8.08
N ILE A 90 7.50 -8.88 7.05
CA ILE A 90 8.26 -7.65 6.72
C ILE A 90 7.33 -6.52 6.29
N ILE A 91 6.32 -6.82 5.48
CA ILE A 91 5.32 -5.82 5.07
C ILE A 91 4.47 -5.36 6.27
N ALA A 92 4.18 -6.27 7.20
CA ALA A 92 3.40 -6.00 8.41
C ALA A 92 4.23 -5.39 9.55
N LEU A 93 5.56 -5.38 9.44
CA LEU A 93 6.46 -4.77 10.42
C LEU A 93 6.27 -3.25 10.34
N LYS A 94 5.75 -2.71 11.45
CA LYS A 94 5.62 -1.28 11.71
C LYS A 94 6.92 -0.71 12.24
#